data_AF-A0A4T1ZG05-F1
#
_entry.id   AF-A0A4T1ZG05-F1
#
_cell.length_a   1.000
_cell.length_b   1.000
_cell.length_c   1.000
_cell.angle_alpha   90.00
_cell.angle_beta   90.00
_cell.angle_gamma   90.00
#
_symmetry.space_group_name_H-M   'P 1'
#
loop_
_entity.id
_entity.type
_entity.pdbx_description
1 polymer ?
#
loop_
_entity_poly.entity_id
_entity_poly.type
_entity_poly.pdbx_seq_one_letter_code
_entity_poly.pdbx_strand_id
1 'polypeptide(L)'
;MMADEEQSQEKTEQPSSKRLKESRKKGQVARSKDFNATVILLFTGLGFFIFGKQLSLQIASIMQQAFDFDRDILVTGNNSLENLFQLTKSGLWSVVPLLLVIFILSLLAPLLMGGWVFSGQSIQPKFSRLNVLKGFKRMISLKGFIEMLKAFLKFVLVASASILVLRSQVPLLLELGKAPLEIAITSGVMILLKSFVLISASLILIAAIDVPFQLYEHSKSIKMTKQELKDEYKETEGKPEVKSAIRRAQQEAARRRMMSEVPKADVILTNPTHYAVALSYQKKGKKAPVVIAKGKNLVAFQISKVAKEHKIPIISVPALARAIYFSTKLNAEIPRGLYVAVAQVLAYIFQLRDRQRYDYKPEILQNVPIPPELAREAEEEIE
;
A
#
# COMPACT_ATOMS: atom_id res chain seq x y z
N MET A 1 29.90 2.83 14.17
CA MET A 1 30.63 2.05 13.16
C MET A 1 29.73 1.07 12.38
N MET A 2 28.70 0.45 12.99
CA MET A 2 27.76 -0.45 12.27
C MET A 2 26.74 0.24 11.34
N ALA A 3 26.55 1.57 11.42
CA ALA A 3 25.61 2.31 10.56
C ALA A 3 26.21 2.76 9.21
N ASP A 4 27.54 2.67 9.06
CA ASP A 4 28.23 3.09 7.83
C ASP A 4 28.48 1.91 6.86
N GLU A 5 28.41 0.67 7.33
CA GLU A 5 28.59 -0.52 6.47
C GLU A 5 27.34 -0.85 5.63
N GLU A 6 26.13 -0.51 6.10
CA GLU A 6 24.89 -0.67 5.31
C GLU A 6 24.81 0.30 4.11
N GLN A 7 25.63 1.36 4.08
CA GLN A 7 25.72 2.27 2.94
C GLN A 7 26.54 1.73 1.75
N SER A 8 27.26 0.61 1.92
CA SER A 8 28.16 0.07 0.89
C SER A 8 27.46 -0.78 -0.18
N GLN A 9 26.22 -1.20 0.04
CA GLN A 9 25.46 -1.93 -0.98
C GLN A 9 24.74 -0.98 -1.93
N GLU A 10 25.08 -1.07 -3.21
CA GLU A 10 24.43 -0.26 -4.24
C GLU A 10 22.94 -0.63 -4.38
N LYS A 11 22.08 0.38 -4.26
CA LYS A 11 20.63 0.26 -4.38
C LYS A 11 20.25 0.02 -5.84
N THR A 12 20.14 -1.25 -6.21
CA THR A 12 19.88 -1.71 -7.57
C THR A 12 18.44 -2.14 -7.79
N GLU A 13 17.76 -2.63 -6.75
CA GLU A 13 16.42 -3.18 -6.84
C GLU A 13 15.34 -2.10 -6.87
N GLN A 14 14.25 -2.40 -7.59
CA GLN A 14 13.09 -1.51 -7.64
C GLN A 14 12.39 -1.45 -6.27
N PRO A 15 11.81 -0.29 -5.90
CA PRO A 15 11.09 -0.15 -4.65
C PRO A 15 9.87 -1.08 -4.61
N SER A 16 9.67 -1.74 -3.47
CA SER A 16 8.44 -2.48 -3.19
C SER A 16 7.21 -1.56 -3.11
N SER A 17 6.01 -2.15 -3.14
CA SER A 17 4.76 -1.40 -2.95
C SER A 17 4.64 -0.74 -1.58
N LYS A 18 5.18 -1.37 -0.52
CA LYS A 18 5.20 -0.80 0.83
C LYS A 18 6.23 0.33 0.93
N ARG A 19 7.41 0.22 0.32
CA ARG A 19 8.40 1.31 0.22
C ARG A 19 7.83 2.55 -0.50
N LEU A 20 7.10 2.36 -1.59
CA LEU A 20 6.41 3.45 -2.30
C LEU A 20 5.37 4.14 -1.40
N LYS A 21 4.55 3.37 -0.68
CA LYS A 21 3.55 3.91 0.26
C LYS A 21 4.22 4.66 1.40
N GLU A 22 5.32 4.15 1.96
CA GLU A 22 6.08 4.84 3.01
C GLU A 22 6.71 6.14 2.52
N SER A 23 7.30 6.14 1.32
CA SER A 23 7.87 7.35 0.71
C SER A 23 6.81 8.44 0.59
N ARG A 24 5.61 8.09 0.10
CA ARG A 24 4.45 9.00 0.07
C ARG A 24 4.01 9.44 1.47
N LYS A 25 3.88 8.53 2.44
CA LYS A 25 3.52 8.88 3.83
C LYS A 25 4.52 9.85 4.47
N LYS A 26 5.80 9.76 4.12
CA LYS A 26 6.88 10.67 4.56
C LYS A 26 6.90 11.99 3.77
N GLY A 27 6.03 12.17 2.79
CA GLY A 27 5.96 13.38 1.95
C GLY A 27 7.08 13.45 0.90
N GLN A 28 7.77 12.34 0.64
CA GLN A 28 8.83 12.28 -0.36
C GLN A 28 8.22 12.04 -1.73
N VAL A 29 8.18 13.07 -2.55
CA VAL A 29 7.77 13.03 -3.96
C VAL A 29 8.76 13.81 -4.79
N ALA A 30 8.89 13.45 -6.07
CA ALA A 30 9.69 14.23 -7.01
C ALA A 30 9.11 15.65 -7.11
N ARG A 31 9.99 16.67 -7.00
CA ARG A 31 9.61 18.07 -7.22
C ARG A 31 10.73 18.79 -7.96
N SER A 32 10.36 19.54 -9.00
CA SER A 32 11.25 20.43 -9.74
C SER A 32 10.86 21.87 -9.42
N LYS A 33 11.84 22.63 -8.92
CA LYS A 33 11.65 24.06 -8.67
C LYS A 33 11.56 24.84 -9.98
N ASP A 34 12.32 24.40 -10.98
CA ASP A 34 12.40 25.07 -12.29
C ASP A 34 11.12 24.86 -13.10
N PHE A 35 10.52 23.66 -13.05
CA PHE A 35 9.20 23.41 -13.62
C PHE A 35 8.13 24.31 -12.98
N ASN A 36 8.09 24.39 -11.65
CA ASN A 36 7.12 25.22 -10.95
C ASN A 36 7.27 26.70 -11.34
N ALA A 37 8.50 27.21 -11.36
CA ALA A 37 8.78 28.58 -11.76
C ALA A 37 8.36 28.84 -13.22
N THR A 38 8.66 27.91 -14.13
CA THR A 38 8.30 28.01 -15.56
C THR A 38 6.79 28.09 -15.74
N VAL A 39 6.04 27.18 -15.12
CA VAL A 39 4.57 27.16 -15.21
C VAL A 39 3.99 28.44 -14.62
N ILE A 40 4.42 28.85 -13.43
CA ILE A 40 3.90 30.06 -12.78
C ILE A 40 4.17 31.29 -13.66
N LEU A 41 5.41 31.50 -14.11
CA LEU A 41 5.76 32.68 -14.91
C LEU A 41 5.02 32.71 -16.26
N LEU A 42 5.04 31.59 -16.99
CA LEU A 42 4.41 31.51 -18.31
C LEU A 42 2.91 31.73 -18.24
N PHE A 43 2.21 31.03 -17.35
CA PHE A 43 0.76 31.14 -17.24
C PHE A 43 0.32 32.44 -16.56
N THR A 44 1.15 33.07 -15.72
CA THR A 44 0.90 34.44 -15.23
C THR A 44 0.98 35.43 -16.38
N GLY A 45 1.99 35.30 -17.26
CA GLY A 45 2.11 36.09 -18.48
C GLY A 45 0.89 35.95 -19.39
N LEU A 46 0.43 34.72 -19.61
CA LEU A 46 -0.82 34.44 -20.34
C LEU A 46 -2.05 35.01 -19.63
N GLY A 47 -2.09 34.96 -18.30
CA GLY A 47 -3.14 35.57 -17.48
C GLY A 47 -3.27 37.08 -17.72
N PHE A 48 -2.16 37.79 -17.92
CA PHE A 48 -2.20 39.21 -18.27
C PHE A 48 -2.83 39.49 -19.65
N PHE A 49 -2.78 38.56 -20.61
CA PHE A 49 -3.51 38.72 -21.88
C PHE A 49 -5.04 38.64 -21.69
N ILE A 50 -5.49 37.87 -20.70
CA ILE A 50 -6.91 37.67 -20.41
C ILE A 50 -7.45 38.78 -19.50
N PHE A 51 -6.74 39.06 -18.41
CA PHE A 51 -7.21 39.96 -17.34
C PHE A 51 -6.60 41.37 -17.41
N GLY A 52 -5.51 41.57 -18.17
CA GLY A 52 -4.74 42.82 -18.15
C GLY A 52 -5.53 44.04 -18.62
N LYS A 53 -6.38 43.90 -19.65
CA LYS A 53 -7.25 45.00 -20.12
C LYS A 53 -8.22 45.45 -19.02
N GLN A 54 -8.88 44.49 -18.37
CA GLN A 54 -9.82 44.79 -17.30
C GLN A 54 -9.11 45.45 -16.11
N LEU A 55 -7.94 44.92 -15.74
CA LEU A 55 -7.10 45.47 -14.69
C LEU A 55 -6.67 46.91 -15.00
N SER A 56 -6.23 47.20 -16.24
CA SER A 56 -5.83 48.55 -16.64
C SER A 56 -6.99 49.54 -16.59
N LEU A 57 -8.19 49.12 -17.01
CA LEU A 57 -9.38 49.98 -16.98
C LEU A 57 -9.82 50.27 -15.54
N GLN A 58 -9.78 49.27 -14.65
CA GLN A 58 -10.12 49.46 -13.25
C GLN A 58 -9.13 50.37 -12.53
N ILE A 59 -7.82 50.19 -12.76
CA ILE A 59 -6.80 51.09 -12.20
C ILE A 59 -6.97 52.52 -12.71
N ALA A 60 -7.24 52.69 -14.01
CA ALA A 60 -7.51 54.00 -14.59
C ALA A 60 -8.75 54.66 -13.97
N SER A 61 -9.84 53.89 -13.78
CA SER A 61 -11.05 54.36 -13.10
C SER A 61 -10.80 54.76 -11.65
N ILE A 62 -10.02 53.98 -10.90
CA ILE A 62 -9.65 54.29 -9.51
C ILE A 62 -8.82 55.58 -9.48
N MET A 63 -7.88 55.74 -10.41
CA MET A 63 -7.05 56.94 -10.51
C MET A 63 -7.89 58.18 -10.85
N GLN A 64 -8.84 58.06 -11.79
CA GLN A 64 -9.77 59.15 -12.11
C GLN A 64 -10.61 59.54 -10.89
N GLN A 65 -11.19 58.58 -10.17
CA GLN A 65 -11.96 58.83 -8.96
C GLN A 65 -11.12 59.41 -7.82
N ALA A 66 -9.84 59.02 -7.73
CA ALA A 66 -8.92 59.55 -6.73
C ALA A 66 -8.51 61.01 -6.99
N PHE A 67 -8.53 61.44 -8.26
CA PHE A 67 -8.22 62.81 -8.68
C PHE A 67 -9.47 63.67 -8.94
N ASP A 68 -10.66 63.10 -8.82
CA ASP A 68 -11.91 63.85 -8.89
C ASP A 68 -12.20 64.44 -7.50
N PHE A 69 -11.93 65.73 -7.35
CA PHE A 69 -12.10 66.45 -6.10
C PHE A 69 -13.43 67.21 -6.11
N ASP A 70 -14.47 66.62 -5.52
CA ASP A 70 -15.69 67.34 -5.23
C ASP A 70 -15.49 68.29 -4.04
N ARG A 71 -16.03 69.50 -4.13
CA ARG A 71 -15.90 70.56 -3.12
C ARG A 71 -16.51 70.11 -1.78
N ASP A 72 -17.56 69.29 -1.82
CA ASP A 72 -18.23 68.78 -0.63
C ASP A 72 -17.34 67.81 0.17
N ILE A 73 -16.46 67.05 -0.50
CA ILE A 73 -15.53 66.12 0.14
C ILE A 73 -14.49 66.88 0.98
N LEU A 74 -14.07 68.08 0.53
CA LEU A 74 -13.10 68.93 1.23
C LEU A 74 -13.67 69.60 2.48
N VAL A 75 -14.97 69.87 2.52
CA VAL A 75 -15.62 70.65 3.58
C VAL A 75 -16.11 69.78 4.74
N THR A 76 -16.57 68.54 4.46
CA THR A 76 -17.27 67.73 5.48
C THR A 76 -16.35 66.76 6.24
N GLY A 77 -15.12 66.49 5.78
CA GLY A 77 -14.08 65.70 6.48
C GLY A 77 -14.37 64.20 6.71
N ASN A 78 -15.61 63.83 7.02
CA ASN A 78 -16.06 62.46 7.30
C ASN A 78 -16.11 61.57 6.04
N ASN A 79 -16.22 62.15 4.85
CA ASN A 79 -16.35 61.40 3.59
C ASN A 79 -14.98 60.94 3.02
N SER A 80 -13.87 61.53 3.48
CA SER A 80 -12.54 61.27 2.92
C SER A 80 -12.00 59.88 3.30
N LEU A 81 -12.26 59.40 4.52
CA LEU A 81 -11.84 58.06 4.96
C LEU A 81 -12.67 56.96 4.26
N GLU A 82 -13.97 57.18 4.09
CA GLU A 82 -14.85 56.26 3.38
C GLU A 82 -14.46 56.15 1.89
N ASN A 83 -14.20 57.29 1.24
CA ASN A 83 -13.71 57.29 -0.14
C ASN A 83 -12.38 56.54 -0.29
N LEU A 84 -11.42 56.81 0.61
CA LEU A 84 -10.15 56.08 0.64
C LEU A 84 -10.34 54.57 0.83
N PHE A 85 -11.27 54.16 1.71
CA PHE A 85 -11.60 52.76 1.92
C PHE A 85 -12.18 52.13 0.64
N GLN A 86 -13.09 52.81 -0.06
CA GLN A 86 -13.68 52.29 -1.31
C GLN A 86 -12.65 52.20 -2.44
N LEU A 87 -11.78 53.19 -2.60
CA LEU A 87 -10.69 53.16 -3.58
C LEU A 87 -9.71 52.02 -3.27
N THR A 88 -9.34 51.84 -2.00
CA THR A 88 -8.46 50.74 -1.56
C THR A 88 -9.11 49.38 -1.81
N LYS A 89 -10.38 49.22 -1.44
CA LYS A 89 -11.16 48.00 -1.66
C LYS A 89 -11.27 47.67 -3.15
N SER A 90 -11.55 48.68 -3.99
CA SER A 90 -11.63 48.51 -5.44
C SER A 90 -10.28 48.13 -6.04
N GLY A 91 -9.20 48.76 -5.59
CA GLY A 91 -7.83 48.42 -6.00
C GLY A 91 -7.47 46.99 -5.64
N LEU A 92 -7.81 46.54 -4.43
CA LEU A 92 -7.58 45.17 -3.99
C LEU A 92 -8.38 44.18 -4.83
N TRP A 93 -9.68 44.43 -5.06
CA TRP A 93 -10.53 43.58 -5.89
C TRP A 93 -10.08 43.51 -7.35
N SER A 94 -9.42 44.54 -7.85
CA SER A 94 -8.91 44.57 -9.22
C SER A 94 -7.79 43.56 -9.46
N VAL A 95 -6.92 43.35 -8.46
CA VAL A 95 -5.79 42.39 -8.57
C VAL A 95 -6.17 40.96 -8.16
N VAL A 96 -7.29 40.76 -7.45
CA VAL A 96 -7.75 39.44 -6.98
C VAL A 96 -7.78 38.38 -8.09
N PRO A 97 -8.35 38.62 -9.29
CA PRO A 97 -8.40 37.59 -10.34
C PRO A 97 -7.01 37.07 -10.73
N LEU A 98 -6.03 37.97 -10.85
CA LEU A 98 -4.66 37.61 -11.17
C LEU A 98 -3.99 36.86 -10.02
N LEU A 99 -4.18 37.32 -8.78
CA LEU A 99 -3.67 36.63 -7.59
C LEU A 99 -4.27 35.22 -7.45
N LEU A 100 -5.54 35.05 -7.78
CA LEU A 100 -6.22 33.76 -7.77
C LEU A 100 -5.59 32.80 -8.79
N VAL A 101 -5.28 33.29 -9.99
CA VAL A 101 -4.55 32.51 -11.02
C VAL A 101 -3.17 32.10 -10.50
N ILE A 102 -2.39 33.03 -9.96
CA ILE A 102 -1.06 32.74 -9.41
C ILE A 102 -1.15 31.73 -8.25
N PHE A 103 -2.14 31.87 -7.37
CA PHE A 103 -2.39 30.96 -6.26
C PHE A 103 -2.73 29.55 -6.76
N ILE A 104 -3.66 29.43 -7.71
CA ILE A 104 -4.03 28.16 -8.32
C ILE A 104 -2.81 27.52 -9.00
N LEU A 105 -2.04 28.27 -9.79
CA LEU A 105 -0.83 27.77 -10.44
C LEU A 105 0.22 27.30 -9.42
N SER A 106 0.38 28.03 -8.32
CA SER A 106 1.32 27.68 -7.24
C SER A 106 0.93 26.39 -6.51
N LEU A 107 -0.36 26.08 -6.45
CA LEU A 107 -0.86 24.79 -5.94
C LEU A 107 -0.74 23.68 -6.98
N LEU A 108 -1.16 23.94 -8.23
CA LEU A 108 -1.24 22.92 -9.28
C LEU A 108 0.12 22.52 -9.83
N ALA A 109 1.07 23.45 -10.02
CA ALA A 109 2.35 23.13 -10.65
C ALA A 109 3.13 22.04 -9.88
N PRO A 110 3.29 22.11 -8.54
CA PRO A 110 3.91 21.02 -7.79
C PRO A 110 3.11 19.71 -7.82
N LEU A 111 1.78 19.78 -7.90
CA LEU A 111 0.90 18.62 -7.94
C LEU A 111 0.98 17.87 -9.27
N LEU A 112 1.15 18.58 -10.39
CA LEU A 112 1.31 17.97 -11.71
C LEU A 112 2.56 17.08 -11.79
N MET A 113 3.61 17.42 -11.04
CA MET A 113 4.85 16.63 -11.03
C MET A 113 4.87 15.55 -9.95
N GLY A 114 4.59 15.91 -8.70
CA GLY A 114 4.75 15.01 -7.55
C GLY A 114 3.49 14.23 -7.16
N GLY A 115 2.34 14.58 -7.72
CA GLY A 115 1.03 14.08 -7.33
C GLY A 115 0.54 14.62 -5.98
N TRP A 116 -0.67 14.19 -5.61
CA TRP A 116 -1.30 14.58 -4.34
C TRP A 116 -0.74 13.75 -3.18
N VAL A 117 0.08 14.36 -2.32
CA VAL A 117 0.65 13.70 -1.14
C VAL A 117 0.53 14.60 0.08
N PHE A 118 -0.26 14.15 1.06
CA PHE A 118 -0.40 14.78 2.36
C PHE A 118 0.38 13.99 3.41
N SER A 119 1.31 14.64 4.11
CA SER A 119 2.18 14.01 5.10
C SER A 119 2.23 14.83 6.39
N GLY A 120 1.53 14.37 7.43
CA GLY A 120 1.63 14.97 8.77
C GLY A 120 3.06 14.91 9.34
N GLN A 121 3.85 13.90 8.95
CA GLN A 121 5.25 13.76 9.38
C GLN A 121 6.18 14.85 8.81
N SER A 122 5.79 15.49 7.70
CA SER A 122 6.57 16.58 7.11
C SER A 122 6.42 17.90 7.88
N ILE A 123 5.34 18.04 8.64
CA ILE A 123 5.00 19.24 9.45
C ILE A 123 5.74 19.22 10.80
N GLN A 124 6.15 18.05 11.28
CA GLN A 124 6.83 17.91 12.57
C GLN A 124 8.18 18.67 12.59
N PRO A 125 8.47 19.43 13.66
CA PRO A 125 9.76 20.10 13.82
C PRO A 125 10.87 19.07 13.95
N LYS A 126 11.87 19.14 13.06
CA LYS A 126 13.05 18.26 13.10
C LYS A 126 14.29 19.11 13.37
N PHE A 127 14.81 19.07 14.60
CA PHE A 127 16.03 19.80 15.01
C PHE A 127 17.25 19.47 14.14
N SER A 128 17.27 18.28 13.51
CA SER A 128 18.31 17.90 12.55
C SER A 128 18.38 18.80 11.31
N ARG A 129 17.31 19.53 10.97
CA ARG A 129 17.28 20.50 9.87
C ARG A 129 17.95 21.84 10.22
N LEU A 130 18.17 22.14 11.51
CA LEU A 130 18.78 23.39 11.98
C LEU A 130 20.33 23.31 12.06
N ASN A 131 20.92 22.17 11.74
CA ASN A 131 22.36 21.98 11.84
C ASN A 131 23.11 22.73 10.71
N VAL A 132 23.76 23.83 11.07
CA VAL A 132 24.50 24.72 10.15
C VAL A 132 25.69 24.02 9.48
N LEU A 133 26.43 23.18 10.22
CA LEU A 133 27.58 22.41 9.69
C LEU A 133 27.16 21.46 8.56
N LYS A 134 26.04 20.74 8.74
CA LYS A 134 25.48 19.88 7.67
C LYS A 134 25.01 20.70 6.47
N GLY A 135 24.52 21.93 6.70
CA GLY A 135 24.18 22.89 5.65
C GLY A 135 25.39 23.26 4.78
N PHE A 136 26.50 23.67 5.41
CA PHE A 136 27.74 24.00 4.71
C PHE A 136 28.33 22.82 3.93
N LYS A 137 28.37 21.61 4.53
CA LYS A 137 28.83 20.40 3.83
C LYS A 137 27.97 20.10 2.59
N ARG A 138 26.66 20.37 2.64
CA ARG A 138 25.78 20.22 1.48
C ARG A 138 26.07 21.25 0.39
N MET A 139 26.43 22.47 0.75
CA MET A 139 26.82 23.53 -0.21
C MET A 139 28.14 23.17 -0.91
N ILE A 140 29.15 22.72 -0.16
CA ILE A 140 30.45 22.29 -0.69
C ILE A 140 30.42 20.78 -0.99
N SER A 141 29.43 20.36 -1.79
CA SER A 141 29.31 18.98 -2.27
C SER A 141 29.23 18.94 -3.78
N LEU A 142 29.49 17.77 -4.38
CA LEU A 142 29.31 17.56 -5.82
C LEU A 142 27.88 17.96 -6.27
N LYS A 143 26.89 17.69 -5.41
CA LYS A 143 25.50 18.11 -5.65
C LYS A 143 25.35 19.64 -5.66
N GLY A 144 26.01 20.34 -4.73
CA GLY A 144 26.02 21.81 -4.70
C GLY A 144 26.63 22.41 -5.96
N PHE A 145 27.74 21.86 -6.44
CA PHE A 145 28.39 22.29 -7.69
C PHE A 145 27.50 22.08 -8.92
N ILE A 146 26.84 20.92 -9.03
CA ILE A 146 25.90 20.64 -10.13
C ILE A 146 24.72 21.62 -10.13
N GLU A 147 24.16 21.94 -8.95
CA GLU A 147 23.08 22.93 -8.83
C GLU A 147 23.55 24.35 -9.22
N MET A 148 24.78 24.72 -8.87
CA MET A 148 25.39 26.00 -9.28
C MET A 148 25.54 26.07 -10.80
N LEU A 149 26.07 25.00 -11.43
CA LEU A 149 26.20 24.93 -12.88
C LEU A 149 24.85 25.04 -13.59
N LYS A 150 23.80 24.36 -13.08
CA LYS A 150 22.43 24.52 -13.58
C LYS A 150 21.96 25.97 -13.45
N ALA A 151 22.17 26.62 -12.31
CA ALA A 151 21.82 28.03 -12.11
C ALA A 151 22.53 28.97 -13.11
N PHE A 152 23.80 28.73 -13.38
CA PHE A 152 24.56 29.50 -14.37
C PHE A 152 24.03 29.28 -15.80
N LEU A 153 23.79 28.03 -16.22
CA LEU A 153 23.20 27.73 -17.52
C LEU A 153 21.81 28.37 -17.68
N LYS A 154 20.99 28.35 -16.62
CA LYS A 154 19.70 29.05 -16.60
C LYS A 154 19.86 30.55 -16.84
N PHE A 155 20.81 31.18 -16.17
CA PHE A 155 21.10 32.60 -16.34
C PHE A 155 21.50 32.92 -17.78
N VAL A 156 22.44 32.16 -18.35
CA VAL A 156 22.90 32.35 -19.74
C VAL A 156 21.75 32.19 -20.73
N LEU A 157 20.88 31.20 -20.52
CA LEU A 157 19.71 30.95 -21.36
C LEU A 157 18.72 32.11 -21.29
N VAL A 158 18.36 32.57 -20.09
CA VAL A 158 17.43 33.70 -19.93
C VAL A 158 18.03 35.00 -20.47
N ALA A 159 19.32 35.25 -20.24
CA ALA A 159 20.01 36.42 -20.76
C ALA A 159 20.05 36.42 -22.29
N SER A 160 20.41 35.31 -22.92
CA SER A 160 20.42 35.18 -24.38
C SER A 160 19.02 35.30 -24.99
N ALA A 161 18.01 34.64 -24.42
CA ALA A 161 16.61 34.80 -24.83
C ALA A 161 16.14 36.25 -24.69
N SER A 162 16.49 36.93 -23.59
CA SER A 162 16.14 38.34 -23.37
C SER A 162 16.79 39.26 -24.39
N ILE A 163 18.07 39.04 -24.73
CA ILE A 163 18.77 39.80 -25.78
C ILE A 163 18.13 39.57 -27.16
N LEU A 164 17.80 38.32 -27.51
CA LEU A 164 17.14 38.00 -28.78
C LEU A 164 15.76 38.63 -28.88
N VAL A 165 14.95 38.50 -27.84
CA VAL A 165 13.62 39.13 -27.75
C VAL A 165 13.77 40.65 -27.84
N LEU A 166 14.65 41.26 -27.05
CA LEU A 166 14.88 42.70 -27.10
C LEU A 166 15.25 43.15 -28.52
N ARG A 167 16.24 42.51 -29.15
CA ARG A 167 16.64 42.82 -30.54
C ARG A 167 15.49 42.72 -31.53
N SER A 168 14.63 41.71 -31.40
CA SER A 168 13.45 41.57 -32.26
C SER A 168 12.41 42.68 -32.04
N GLN A 169 12.34 43.25 -30.84
CA GLN A 169 11.35 44.25 -30.45
C GLN A 169 11.87 45.70 -30.57
N VAL A 170 13.19 45.92 -30.71
CA VAL A 170 13.80 47.26 -30.86
C VAL A 170 13.13 48.09 -31.97
N PRO A 171 12.91 47.58 -33.20
CA PRO A 171 12.30 48.40 -34.25
C PRO A 171 10.93 48.93 -33.84
N LEU A 172 10.08 48.07 -33.28
CA LEU A 172 8.75 48.43 -32.82
C LEU A 172 8.81 49.41 -31.64
N LEU A 173 9.76 49.25 -30.70
CA LEU A 173 9.99 50.20 -29.61
C LEU A 173 10.39 51.60 -30.11
N LEU A 174 11.16 51.70 -31.21
CA LEU A 174 11.51 52.98 -31.81
C LEU A 174 10.32 53.64 -32.52
N GLU A 175 9.40 52.84 -33.09
CA GLU A 175 8.16 53.34 -33.70
C GLU A 175 7.20 53.93 -32.67
N LEU A 176 7.18 53.41 -31.43
CA LEU A 176 6.35 53.94 -30.35
C LEU A 176 6.60 55.42 -30.08
N GLY A 177 7.85 55.89 -30.21
CA GLY A 177 8.20 57.30 -30.00
C GLY A 177 7.58 58.26 -31.02
N LYS A 178 7.05 57.73 -32.12
CA LYS A 178 6.38 58.50 -33.19
C LYS A 178 4.86 58.30 -33.21
N ALA A 179 4.35 57.36 -32.42
CA ALA A 179 2.93 57.03 -32.40
C ALA A 179 2.14 57.99 -31.50
N PRO A 180 0.83 58.20 -31.78
CA PRO A 180 -0.07 58.85 -30.83
C PRO A 180 -0.04 58.17 -29.46
N LEU A 181 -0.19 58.95 -28.39
CA LEU A 181 -0.01 58.48 -27.01
C LEU A 181 -0.81 57.21 -26.68
N GLU A 182 -2.09 57.16 -27.06
CA GLU A 182 -2.96 56.01 -26.80
C GLU A 182 -2.47 54.72 -27.49
N ILE A 183 -2.00 54.86 -28.73
CA ILE A 183 -1.45 53.74 -29.51
C ILE A 183 -0.10 53.31 -28.93
N ALA A 184 0.73 54.27 -28.51
CA ALA A 184 2.02 54.00 -27.89
C ALA A 184 1.88 53.22 -26.58
N ILE A 185 0.91 53.59 -25.71
CA ILE A 185 0.64 52.89 -24.45
C ILE A 185 0.15 51.46 -24.71
N THR A 186 -0.88 51.31 -25.54
CA THR A 186 -1.48 49.99 -25.83
C THR A 186 -0.50 49.04 -26.51
N SER A 187 0.23 49.53 -27.52
CA SER A 187 1.26 48.75 -28.21
C SER A 187 2.45 48.45 -27.30
N GLY A 188 2.85 49.39 -26.44
CA GLY A 188 3.94 49.21 -25.48
C GLY A 188 3.66 48.12 -24.46
N VAL A 189 2.45 48.10 -23.89
CA VAL A 189 2.00 47.02 -23.00
C VAL A 189 2.01 45.68 -23.75
N MET A 190 1.54 45.64 -25.00
CA MET A 190 1.54 44.41 -25.80
C MET A 190 2.96 43.90 -26.08
N ILE A 191 3.91 44.80 -26.38
CA ILE A 191 5.33 44.46 -26.55
C ILE A 191 5.89 43.87 -25.27
N LEU A 192 5.61 44.51 -24.13
CA LEU A 192 6.07 44.05 -22.82
C LEU A 192 5.52 42.66 -22.50
N LEU A 193 4.21 42.44 -22.65
CA LEU A 193 3.58 41.14 -22.38
C LEU A 193 4.08 40.03 -23.32
N LYS A 194 4.21 40.31 -24.62
CA LYS A 194 4.79 39.36 -25.58
C LYS A 194 6.22 39.02 -25.20
N SER A 195 7.03 40.01 -24.87
CA SER A 195 8.43 39.82 -24.48
C SER A 195 8.53 38.99 -23.19
N PHE A 196 7.70 39.29 -22.20
CA PHE A 196 7.64 38.53 -20.96
C PHE A 196 7.27 37.05 -21.19
N VAL A 197 6.27 36.77 -22.02
CA VAL A 197 5.87 35.39 -22.35
C VAL A 197 6.96 34.67 -23.14
N LEU A 198 7.60 35.32 -24.12
CA LEU A 198 8.68 34.72 -24.90
C LEU A 198 9.91 34.39 -24.03
N ILE A 199 10.31 35.30 -23.14
CA ILE A 199 11.40 35.07 -22.20
C ILE A 199 11.02 33.95 -21.22
N SER A 200 9.80 33.96 -20.69
CA SER A 200 9.31 32.89 -19.80
C SER A 200 9.23 31.54 -20.50
N ALA A 201 8.88 31.51 -21.79
CA ALA A 201 8.84 30.29 -22.60
C ALA A 201 10.23 29.68 -22.81
N SER A 202 11.30 30.48 -22.78
CA SER A 202 12.66 29.94 -22.81
C SER A 202 12.95 29.00 -21.63
N LEU A 203 12.29 29.22 -20.47
CA LEU A 203 12.42 28.36 -19.29
C LEU A 203 11.87 26.95 -19.51
N ILE A 204 11.03 26.73 -20.53
CA ILE A 204 10.57 25.39 -20.92
C ILE A 204 11.77 24.48 -21.24
N LEU A 205 12.82 25.01 -21.88
CA LEU A 205 14.03 24.23 -22.19
C LEU A 205 14.72 23.73 -20.92
N ILE A 206 14.76 24.56 -19.88
CA ILE A 206 15.32 24.20 -18.58
C ILE A 206 14.44 23.15 -17.90
N ALA A 207 13.12 23.39 -17.86
CA ALA A 207 12.18 22.46 -17.26
C ALA A 207 12.18 21.09 -17.97
N ALA A 208 12.38 21.06 -19.29
CA ALA A 208 12.49 19.84 -20.08
C ALA A 208 13.69 18.97 -19.68
N ILE A 209 14.76 19.57 -19.15
CA ILE A 209 15.95 18.85 -18.66
C ILE A 209 15.82 18.53 -17.16
N ASP A 210 15.38 19.51 -16.35
CA ASP A 210 15.29 19.32 -14.89
C ASP A 210 14.19 18.32 -14.51
N VAL A 211 13.03 18.29 -15.19
CA VAL A 211 11.95 17.36 -14.83
C VAL A 211 12.37 15.89 -14.93
N PRO A 212 12.91 15.39 -16.07
CA PRO A 212 13.41 14.01 -16.15
C PRO A 212 14.52 13.72 -15.13
N PHE A 213 15.43 14.67 -14.91
CA PHE A 213 16.50 14.52 -13.93
C PHE A 213 15.97 14.35 -12.51
N GLN A 214 15.01 15.17 -12.08
CA GLN A 214 14.40 15.08 -10.75
C GLN A 214 13.58 13.81 -10.58
N LEU A 215 12.88 13.35 -11.62
CA LEU A 215 12.16 12.07 -11.62
C LEU A 215 13.13 10.89 -11.46
N TYR A 216 14.25 10.91 -12.21
CA TYR A 216 15.30 9.91 -12.10
C TYR A 216 15.95 9.92 -10.72
N GLU A 217 16.34 11.09 -10.19
CA GLU A 217 16.96 11.21 -8.87
C GLU A 217 16.00 10.71 -7.77
N HIS A 218 14.72 11.08 -7.85
CA HIS A 218 13.71 10.59 -6.91
C HIS A 218 13.57 9.07 -6.99
N SER A 219 13.43 8.50 -8.19
CA SER A 219 13.35 7.05 -8.40
C SER A 219 14.59 6.34 -7.85
N LYS A 220 15.79 6.86 -8.11
CA LYS A 220 17.06 6.35 -7.57
C LYS A 220 17.09 6.41 -6.04
N SER A 221 16.54 7.47 -5.43
CA SER A 221 16.55 7.65 -3.98
C SER A 221 15.68 6.63 -3.22
N ILE A 222 14.63 6.12 -3.87
CA ILE A 222 13.70 5.14 -3.28
C ILE A 222 14.05 3.68 -3.61
N LYS A 223 15.04 3.42 -4.48
CA LYS A 223 15.55 2.08 -4.76
C LYS A 223 15.96 1.36 -3.47
N MET A 224 15.94 0.04 -3.55
CA MET A 224 16.25 -0.85 -2.44
C MET A 224 17.50 -1.67 -2.73
N THR A 225 18.19 -2.12 -1.68
CA THR A 225 19.18 -3.18 -1.81
C THR A 225 18.49 -4.55 -1.88
N LYS A 226 19.19 -5.57 -2.38
CA LYS A 226 18.67 -6.95 -2.37
C LYS A 226 18.35 -7.43 -0.95
N GLN A 227 19.13 -6.98 0.04
CA GLN A 227 18.93 -7.32 1.43
C GLN A 227 17.69 -6.64 2.00
N GLU A 228 17.54 -5.31 1.80
CA GLU A 228 16.35 -4.56 2.21
C GLU A 228 15.07 -5.20 1.64
N LEU A 229 15.08 -5.58 0.36
CA LEU A 229 13.93 -6.21 -0.29
C LEU A 229 13.59 -7.56 0.35
N LYS A 230 14.60 -8.42 0.58
CA LYS A 230 14.41 -9.73 1.24
C LYS A 230 13.86 -9.57 2.66
N ASP A 231 14.36 -8.62 3.42
CA ASP A 231 13.92 -8.40 4.79
C ASP A 231 12.50 -7.83 4.83
N GLU A 232 12.13 -6.96 3.90
CA GLU A 232 10.76 -6.50 3.76
C GLU A 232 9.78 -7.62 3.37
N TYR A 233 10.20 -8.55 2.50
CA TYR A 233 9.44 -9.77 2.21
C TYR A 233 9.23 -10.62 3.46
N LYS A 234 10.27 -10.81 4.29
CA LYS A 234 10.15 -11.57 5.56
C LYS A 234 9.21 -10.90 6.55
N GLU A 235 9.21 -9.57 6.64
CA GLU A 235 8.28 -8.84 7.51
C GLU A 235 6.82 -8.99 7.06
N THR A 236 6.59 -9.03 5.75
CA THR A 236 5.23 -9.02 5.18
C THR A 236 4.61 -10.42 5.10
N GLU A 237 5.39 -11.42 4.67
CA GLU A 237 4.94 -12.81 4.51
C GLU A 237 5.19 -13.67 5.76
N GLY A 238 6.02 -13.18 6.70
CA GLY A 238 6.54 -13.95 7.81
C GLY A 238 7.68 -14.90 7.39
N LYS A 239 8.46 -15.37 8.37
CA LYS A 239 9.54 -16.33 8.08
C LYS A 239 8.94 -17.69 7.70
N PRO A 240 9.45 -18.37 6.66
CA PRO A 240 8.99 -19.72 6.28
C PRO A 240 9.04 -20.71 7.44
N GLU A 241 10.06 -20.59 8.29
CA GLU A 241 10.23 -21.37 9.53
C GLU A 241 9.09 -21.17 10.53
N VAL A 242 8.60 -19.93 10.66
CA VAL A 242 7.49 -19.60 11.55
C VAL A 242 6.19 -20.18 10.98
N LYS A 243 5.97 -20.09 9.67
CA LYS A 243 4.79 -20.70 9.01
C LYS A 243 4.77 -22.22 9.16
N SER A 244 5.93 -22.88 9.03
CA SER A 244 6.06 -24.32 9.23
C SER A 244 5.92 -24.73 10.69
N ALA A 245 6.42 -23.93 11.64
CA ALA A 245 6.24 -24.14 13.07
C ALA A 245 4.76 -24.01 13.47
N ILE A 246 4.06 -23.00 12.97
CA ILE A 246 2.61 -22.84 13.18
C ILE A 246 1.86 -24.06 12.66
N ARG A 247 2.16 -24.53 11.45
CA ARG A 247 1.51 -25.72 10.87
C ARG A 247 1.75 -26.98 11.71
N ARG A 248 2.98 -27.19 12.21
CA ARG A 248 3.31 -28.31 13.11
C ARG A 248 2.54 -28.21 14.43
N ALA A 249 2.53 -27.04 15.06
CA ALA A 249 1.80 -26.82 16.31
C ALA A 249 0.29 -27.06 16.14
N GLN A 250 -0.30 -26.64 15.02
CA GLN A 250 -1.71 -26.92 14.71
C GLN A 250 -1.98 -28.43 14.57
N GLN A 251 -1.11 -29.17 13.89
CA GLN A 251 -1.24 -30.64 13.76
C GLN A 251 -1.11 -31.35 15.11
N GLU A 252 -0.16 -30.95 15.95
CA GLU A 252 0.00 -31.50 17.30
C GLU A 252 -1.21 -31.21 18.19
N ALA A 253 -1.73 -29.99 18.18
CA ALA A 253 -2.92 -29.63 18.92
C ALA A 253 -4.14 -30.45 18.47
N ALA A 254 -4.32 -30.64 17.16
CA ALA A 254 -5.39 -31.49 16.62
C ALA A 254 -5.24 -32.95 17.06
N ARG A 255 -4.01 -33.50 17.04
CA ARG A 255 -3.74 -34.87 17.52
C ARG A 255 -4.01 -35.02 19.01
N ARG A 256 -3.62 -34.04 19.84
CA ARG A 256 -3.92 -34.04 21.29
C ARG A 256 -5.42 -34.06 21.56
N ARG A 257 -6.19 -33.22 20.86
CA ARG A 257 -7.67 -33.21 20.97
C ARG A 257 -8.29 -34.54 20.54
N MET A 258 -7.81 -35.15 19.46
CA MET A 258 -8.28 -36.46 19.04
C MET A 258 -7.98 -37.54 20.11
N MET A 259 -6.78 -37.52 20.68
CA MET A 259 -6.39 -38.49 21.73
C MET A 259 -7.21 -38.31 23.01
N SER A 260 -7.62 -37.09 23.38
CA SER A 260 -8.50 -36.86 24.53
C SER A 260 -9.93 -37.37 24.34
N GLU A 261 -10.35 -37.64 23.10
CA GLU A 261 -11.66 -38.26 22.82
C GLU A 261 -11.62 -39.78 22.89
N VAL A 262 -10.45 -40.42 22.74
CA VAL A 262 -10.30 -41.89 22.79
C VAL A 262 -10.94 -42.53 24.04
N PRO A 263 -10.81 -41.97 25.27
CA PRO A 263 -11.48 -42.50 26.46
C PRO A 263 -13.01 -42.64 26.36
N LYS A 264 -13.66 -41.91 25.45
CA LYS A 264 -15.12 -41.94 25.24
C LYS A 264 -15.54 -42.99 24.21
N ALA A 265 -14.61 -43.77 23.67
CA ALA A 265 -14.90 -44.81 22.68
C ALA A 265 -15.61 -46.00 23.31
N ASP A 266 -16.58 -46.55 22.59
CA ASP A 266 -17.25 -47.79 22.96
C ASP A 266 -16.46 -49.02 22.46
N VAL A 267 -15.75 -48.87 21.33
CA VAL A 267 -14.90 -49.90 20.75
C VAL A 267 -13.75 -49.29 19.95
N ILE A 268 -12.60 -49.97 19.97
CA ILE A 268 -11.50 -49.71 19.02
C ILE A 268 -11.31 -50.91 18.10
N LEU A 269 -11.36 -50.65 16.80
CA LEU A 269 -11.07 -51.60 15.73
C LEU A 269 -9.64 -51.42 15.26
N THR A 270 -8.89 -52.52 15.18
CA THR A 270 -7.48 -52.49 14.77
C THR A 270 -7.20 -53.39 13.58
N ASN A 271 -6.35 -52.90 12.69
CA ASN A 271 -5.53 -53.71 11.79
C ASN A 271 -4.15 -53.79 12.45
N PRO A 272 -3.66 -54.97 12.88
CA PRO A 272 -2.41 -55.11 13.62
C PRO A 272 -1.30 -54.26 13.01
N THR A 273 -0.58 -53.53 13.88
CA THR A 273 0.53 -52.60 13.57
C THR A 273 0.26 -51.43 12.62
N HIS A 274 -0.86 -51.38 11.89
CA HIS A 274 -1.07 -50.41 10.80
C HIS A 274 -2.20 -49.41 11.03
N TYR A 275 -3.37 -49.84 11.51
CA TYR A 275 -4.54 -48.95 11.66
C TYR A 275 -5.28 -49.14 12.97
N ALA A 276 -5.77 -48.04 13.55
CA ALA A 276 -6.72 -48.07 14.66
C ALA A 276 -7.82 -47.04 14.43
N VAL A 277 -9.06 -47.45 14.66
CA VAL A 277 -10.25 -46.59 14.57
C VAL A 277 -11.08 -46.77 15.84
N ALA A 278 -11.37 -45.68 16.53
CA ALA A 278 -12.21 -45.64 17.70
C ALA A 278 -13.62 -45.17 17.31
N LEU A 279 -14.62 -45.96 17.69
CA LEU A 279 -16.03 -45.68 17.43
C LEU A 279 -16.74 -45.36 18.73
N SER A 280 -17.64 -44.39 18.67
CA SER A 280 -18.60 -44.10 19.74
C SER A 280 -20.02 -44.29 19.24
N TYR A 281 -20.85 -44.95 20.04
CA TYR A 281 -22.23 -45.27 19.79
C TYR A 281 -23.12 -44.86 20.96
N GLN A 282 -24.03 -43.91 20.71
CA GLN A 282 -24.96 -43.44 21.73
C GLN A 282 -26.23 -44.30 21.75
N LYS A 283 -26.41 -45.09 22.81
CA LYS A 283 -27.54 -46.04 22.97
C LYS A 283 -28.94 -45.43 22.88
N LYS A 284 -29.09 -44.12 23.07
CA LYS A 284 -30.38 -43.39 23.06
C LYS A 284 -30.61 -42.56 21.79
N GLY A 285 -29.76 -42.67 20.77
CA GLY A 285 -29.89 -41.93 19.51
C GLY A 285 -30.21 -42.82 18.31
N LYS A 286 -30.95 -42.29 17.32
CA LYS A 286 -31.18 -42.94 16.00
C LYS A 286 -30.01 -42.76 15.02
N LYS A 287 -28.81 -42.42 15.52
CA LYS A 287 -27.64 -42.06 14.69
C LYS A 287 -26.67 -43.24 14.60
N ALA A 288 -25.99 -43.35 13.46
CA ALA A 288 -24.98 -44.38 13.29
C ALA A 288 -23.74 -44.09 14.17
N PRO A 289 -22.92 -45.12 14.48
CA PRO A 289 -21.67 -44.94 15.19
C PRO A 289 -20.76 -43.88 14.54
N VAL A 290 -20.15 -43.04 15.37
CA VAL A 290 -19.28 -41.94 14.94
C VAL A 290 -17.81 -42.30 15.16
N VAL A 291 -16.96 -41.98 14.18
CA VAL A 291 -15.51 -42.14 14.31
C VAL A 291 -14.93 -40.99 15.12
N ILE A 292 -14.54 -41.24 16.37
CA ILE A 292 -14.05 -40.19 17.29
C ILE A 292 -12.52 -40.11 17.37
N ALA A 293 -11.82 -41.18 16.97
CA ALA A 293 -10.38 -41.17 16.76
C ALA A 293 -10.03 -42.14 15.62
N LYS A 294 -9.04 -41.79 14.80
CA LYS A 294 -8.46 -42.73 13.84
C LYS A 294 -7.00 -42.39 13.58
N GLY A 295 -6.18 -43.41 13.36
CA GLY A 295 -4.74 -43.24 13.19
C GLY A 295 -4.10 -44.38 12.41
N LYS A 296 -2.93 -44.08 11.84
CA LYS A 296 -2.06 -45.09 11.22
C LYS A 296 -0.73 -45.20 11.97
N ASN A 297 -0.08 -46.35 11.91
CA ASN A 297 1.26 -46.63 12.47
C ASN A 297 1.39 -46.15 13.93
N LEU A 298 2.30 -45.21 14.22
CA LEU A 298 2.54 -44.69 15.57
C LEU A 298 1.28 -44.10 16.24
N VAL A 299 0.38 -43.49 15.46
CA VAL A 299 -0.89 -42.96 15.99
C VAL A 299 -1.82 -44.11 16.38
N ALA A 300 -1.87 -45.17 15.56
CA ALA A 300 -2.66 -46.36 15.86
C ALA A 300 -2.16 -47.07 17.12
N PHE A 301 -0.84 -47.14 17.29
CA PHE A 301 -0.22 -47.67 18.51
C PHE A 301 -0.59 -46.85 19.74
N GLN A 302 -0.55 -45.51 19.66
CA GLN A 302 -0.95 -44.63 20.76
C GLN A 302 -2.44 -44.75 21.11
N ILE A 303 -3.33 -44.81 20.11
CA ILE A 303 -4.77 -45.04 20.33
C ILE A 303 -4.97 -46.36 21.09
N SER A 304 -4.28 -47.42 20.66
CA SER A 304 -4.33 -48.73 21.31
C SER A 304 -3.80 -48.70 22.75
N LYS A 305 -2.74 -47.93 23.01
CA LYS A 305 -2.19 -47.74 24.37
C LYS A 305 -3.20 -47.06 25.29
N VAL A 306 -3.79 -45.94 24.85
CA VAL A 306 -4.81 -45.20 25.62
C VAL A 306 -6.04 -46.07 25.89
N ALA A 307 -6.48 -46.88 24.92
CA ALA A 307 -7.57 -47.82 25.13
C ALA A 307 -7.28 -48.86 26.21
N LYS A 308 -6.07 -49.43 26.23
CA LYS A 308 -5.65 -50.38 27.29
C LYS A 308 -5.69 -49.72 28.67
N GLU A 309 -5.19 -48.49 28.78
CA GLU A 309 -5.21 -47.72 30.04
C GLU A 309 -6.64 -47.45 30.54
N HIS A 310 -7.58 -47.17 29.62
CA HIS A 310 -8.98 -46.87 29.95
C HIS A 310 -9.91 -48.09 29.89
N LYS A 311 -9.36 -49.30 29.71
CA LYS A 311 -10.11 -50.58 29.62
C LYS A 311 -11.18 -50.59 28.50
N ILE A 312 -10.91 -49.92 27.39
CA ILE A 312 -11.79 -49.92 26.21
C ILE A 312 -11.56 -51.22 25.42
N PRO A 313 -12.61 -51.94 25.00
CA PRO A 313 -12.48 -53.14 24.18
C PRO A 313 -11.73 -52.86 22.86
N ILE A 314 -10.65 -53.61 22.62
CA ILE A 314 -9.90 -53.59 21.37
C ILE A 314 -10.18 -54.90 20.63
N ILE A 315 -10.69 -54.80 19.40
CA ILE A 315 -10.97 -55.96 18.55
C ILE A 315 -10.16 -55.83 17.27
N SER A 316 -9.43 -56.90 16.94
CA SER A 316 -8.72 -56.97 15.68
C SER A 316 -9.66 -57.43 14.57
N VAL A 317 -10.05 -56.49 13.71
CA VAL A 317 -10.82 -56.76 12.48
C VAL A 317 -10.16 -55.97 11.34
N PRO A 318 -9.06 -56.50 10.76
CA PRO A 318 -8.20 -55.75 9.84
C PRO A 318 -8.94 -55.11 8.65
N ALA A 319 -9.80 -55.88 7.98
CA ALA A 319 -10.54 -55.42 6.82
C ALA A 319 -11.49 -54.26 7.17
N LEU A 320 -12.22 -54.37 8.29
CA LEU A 320 -13.16 -53.34 8.74
C LEU A 320 -12.44 -52.09 9.25
N ALA A 321 -11.33 -52.24 9.97
CA ALA A 321 -10.54 -51.11 10.46
C ALA A 321 -9.99 -50.26 9.30
N ARG A 322 -9.52 -50.91 8.22
CA ARG A 322 -9.10 -50.22 6.98
C ARG A 322 -10.27 -49.53 6.28
N ALA A 323 -11.37 -50.24 6.08
CA ALA A 323 -12.55 -49.70 5.42
C ALA A 323 -13.00 -48.40 6.09
N ILE A 324 -13.16 -48.40 7.43
CA ILE A 324 -13.60 -47.22 8.18
C ILE A 324 -12.52 -46.11 8.17
N TYR A 325 -11.24 -46.46 8.22
CA TYR A 325 -10.15 -45.48 8.18
C TYR A 325 -10.18 -44.63 6.90
N PHE A 326 -10.44 -45.26 5.75
CA PHE A 326 -10.48 -44.58 4.46
C PHE A 326 -11.85 -43.98 4.13
N SER A 327 -12.94 -44.65 4.48
CA SER A 327 -14.28 -44.22 4.09
C SER A 327 -14.84 -43.07 4.94
N THR A 328 -14.33 -42.86 6.17
CA THR A 328 -15.00 -42.00 7.15
C THR A 328 -14.07 -40.94 7.73
N LYS A 329 -14.49 -39.67 7.75
CA LYS A 329 -13.73 -38.58 8.38
C LYS A 329 -13.85 -38.62 9.91
N LEU A 330 -12.91 -37.97 10.61
CA LEU A 330 -13.00 -37.81 12.06
C LEU A 330 -14.28 -37.02 12.43
N ASN A 331 -14.96 -37.40 13.50
CA ASN A 331 -16.24 -36.89 13.98
C ASN A 331 -17.41 -37.03 12.98
N ALA A 332 -17.31 -37.96 12.03
CA ALA A 332 -18.39 -38.29 11.10
C ALA A 332 -18.98 -39.68 11.39
N GLU A 333 -20.25 -39.84 11.05
CA GLU A 333 -20.95 -41.13 11.07
C GLU A 333 -20.33 -42.08 10.02
N ILE A 334 -20.25 -43.37 10.35
CA ILE A 334 -19.83 -44.40 9.40
C ILE A 334 -20.77 -44.43 8.17
N PRO A 335 -20.33 -44.86 6.99
CA PRO A 335 -21.20 -45.01 5.83
C PRO A 335 -22.18 -46.17 6.00
N ARG A 336 -23.36 -46.07 5.37
CA ARG A 336 -24.45 -47.07 5.43
C ARG A 336 -23.99 -48.50 5.12
N GLY A 337 -23.08 -48.64 4.16
CA GLY A 337 -22.51 -49.94 3.78
C GLY A 337 -21.79 -50.69 4.89
N LEU A 338 -21.30 -49.98 5.93
CA LEU A 338 -20.59 -50.58 7.07
C LEU A 338 -21.47 -50.76 8.31
N TYR A 339 -22.77 -50.47 8.24
CA TYR A 339 -23.66 -50.53 9.41
C TYR A 339 -23.78 -51.95 9.96
N VAL A 340 -24.02 -52.92 9.07
CA VAL A 340 -24.15 -54.34 9.46
C VAL A 340 -22.85 -54.83 10.08
N ALA A 341 -21.73 -54.46 9.45
CA ALA A 341 -20.39 -54.81 9.91
C ALA A 341 -20.09 -54.31 11.33
N VAL A 342 -20.36 -53.02 11.57
CA VAL A 342 -20.13 -52.40 12.87
C VAL A 342 -21.15 -52.87 13.91
N ALA A 343 -22.40 -53.16 13.52
CA ALA A 343 -23.41 -53.71 14.42
C ALA A 343 -23.01 -55.10 14.94
N GLN A 344 -22.42 -55.96 14.10
CA GLN A 344 -21.90 -57.26 14.54
C GLN A 344 -20.77 -57.12 15.56
N VAL A 345 -19.85 -56.17 15.35
CA VAL A 345 -18.79 -55.85 16.32
C VAL A 345 -19.38 -55.39 17.65
N LEU A 346 -20.32 -54.44 17.62
CA LEU A 346 -20.96 -53.96 18.84
C LEU A 346 -21.75 -55.07 19.56
N ALA A 347 -22.48 -55.90 18.83
CA ALA A 347 -23.20 -57.05 19.36
C ALA A 347 -22.26 -58.04 20.07
N TYR A 348 -21.11 -58.35 19.45
CA TYR A 348 -20.08 -59.20 20.05
C TYR A 348 -19.52 -58.60 21.35
N ILE A 349 -19.31 -57.29 21.42
CA ILE A 349 -18.86 -56.63 22.66
C ILE A 349 -19.94 -56.71 23.74
N PHE A 350 -21.21 -56.51 23.38
CA PHE A 350 -22.30 -56.66 24.33
C PHE A 350 -22.37 -58.09 24.87
N GLN A 351 -22.23 -59.10 24.00
CA GLN A 351 -22.16 -60.51 24.40
C GLN A 351 -20.94 -60.81 25.29
N LEU A 352 -19.76 -60.25 24.99
CA LEU A 352 -18.57 -60.41 25.83
C LEU A 352 -18.73 -59.77 27.21
N ARG A 353 -19.49 -58.67 27.31
CA ARG A 353 -19.80 -58.02 28.57
C ARG A 353 -20.84 -58.80 29.39
N ASP A 354 -21.81 -59.41 28.72
CA ASP A 354 -22.85 -60.25 29.34
C ASP A 354 -22.37 -61.68 29.65
N ARG A 355 -21.20 -62.08 29.13
CA ARG A 355 -20.51 -63.36 29.42
C ARG A 355 -20.16 -63.55 30.90
N GLN A 356 -20.17 -62.48 31.70
CA GLN A 356 -20.13 -62.60 33.17
C GLN A 356 -21.38 -63.26 33.76
N ARG A 357 -22.42 -63.50 32.95
CA ARG A 357 -23.74 -64.00 33.37
C ARG A 357 -24.13 -65.34 32.71
N TYR A 358 -23.48 -65.78 31.62
CA TYR A 358 -23.74 -67.06 30.93
C TYR A 358 -22.48 -67.64 30.23
N ASP A 359 -22.33 -68.97 30.27
CA ASP A 359 -21.19 -69.76 29.74
C ASP A 359 -21.26 -69.96 28.21
N TYR A 360 -21.42 -68.88 27.46
CA TYR A 360 -21.45 -68.90 25.99
C TYR A 360 -20.14 -68.37 25.41
N LYS A 361 -19.55 -69.06 24.42
CA LYS A 361 -18.40 -68.55 23.67
C LYS A 361 -18.85 -67.93 22.33
N PRO A 362 -18.80 -66.60 22.17
CA PRO A 362 -19.17 -65.98 20.91
C PRO A 362 -18.13 -66.31 19.82
N GLU A 363 -18.60 -66.49 18.59
CA GLU A 363 -17.77 -66.83 17.44
C GLU A 363 -16.75 -65.73 17.12
N ILE A 364 -15.62 -66.14 16.52
CA ILE A 364 -14.53 -65.24 16.15
C ILE A 364 -15.00 -64.30 15.03
N LEU A 365 -15.02 -62.99 15.30
CA LEU A 365 -15.32 -61.96 14.29
C LEU A 365 -14.13 -61.75 13.34
N GLN A 366 -14.01 -62.60 12.33
CA GLN A 366 -13.03 -62.42 11.24
C GLN A 366 -13.69 -62.10 9.89
N ASN A 367 -14.91 -62.59 9.64
CA ASN A 367 -15.61 -62.46 8.36
C ASN A 367 -16.82 -61.53 8.49
N VAL A 368 -16.55 -60.23 8.50
CA VAL A 368 -17.58 -59.19 8.62
C VAL A 368 -18.01 -58.72 7.22
N PRO A 369 -19.31 -58.55 6.91
CA PRO A 369 -19.76 -58.18 5.57
C PRO A 369 -19.36 -56.74 5.24
N ILE A 370 -18.41 -56.58 4.31
CA ILE A 370 -17.94 -55.28 3.82
C ILE A 370 -18.27 -55.19 2.33
N PRO A 371 -19.01 -54.15 1.87
CA PRO A 371 -19.27 -53.96 0.45
C PRO A 371 -17.96 -53.83 -0.35
N PRO A 372 -17.86 -54.39 -1.56
CA PRO A 372 -16.64 -54.35 -2.38
C PRO A 372 -16.13 -52.92 -2.62
N GLU A 373 -17.04 -51.95 -2.77
CA GLU A 373 -16.72 -50.53 -2.99
C GLU A 373 -16.02 -49.86 -1.79
N LEU A 374 -16.18 -50.41 -0.59
CA LEU A 374 -15.57 -49.92 0.65
C LEU A 374 -14.44 -50.84 1.14
N ALA A 375 -14.25 -51.98 0.49
CA ALA A 375 -13.16 -52.89 0.76
C ALA A 375 -11.86 -52.31 0.17
N ARG A 376 -10.79 -52.32 0.99
CA ARG A 376 -9.43 -51.97 0.58
C ARG A 376 -8.53 -53.16 0.88
N GLU A 377 -7.87 -53.68 -0.14
CA GLU A 377 -6.98 -54.83 -0.03
C GLU A 377 -5.65 -54.44 0.65
N ALA A 378 -4.83 -55.44 1.00
CA ALA A 378 -3.57 -55.23 1.72
C ALA A 378 -2.42 -54.69 0.85
N GLU A 379 -2.54 -54.74 -0.48
CA GLU A 379 -1.40 -54.63 -1.39
C GLU A 379 -1.16 -53.23 -1.96
N GLU A 380 -2.03 -52.23 -1.74
CA GLU A 380 -1.87 -50.89 -2.33
C GLU A 380 -0.93 -49.93 -1.55
N GLU A 381 -0.21 -50.36 -0.51
CA GLU A 381 0.44 -49.42 0.44
C GLU A 381 1.94 -49.64 0.70
N ILE A 382 2.71 -49.96 -0.33
CA ILE A 382 4.17 -49.70 -0.34
C ILE A 382 4.43 -48.45 -1.18
N GLU A 383 4.13 -47.26 -0.63
CA GLU A 383 4.71 -45.98 -1.05
C GLU A 383 4.74 -44.95 0.11
#